data_AF-A0A2S9FEH2-F1
#
_entry.id   AF-A0A2S9FEH2-F1
#
_cell.length_a   1.000
_cell.length_b   1.000
_cell.length_c   1.000
_cell.angle_alpha   90.00
_cell.angle_beta   90.00
_cell.angle_gamma   90.00
#
_symmetry.space_group_name_H-M   'P 1'
#
loop_
_entity.id
_entity.type
_entity.pdbx_description
1 polymer ?
#
loop_
_entity_poly.entity_id
_entity_poly.type
_entity_poly.pdbx_seq_one_letter_code
_entity_poly.pdbx_strand_id
1 'polypeptide(L)'
;VEWTSTTEELTVWASTQTPHELRAFAARLLGIPAQGVRVIMRDTGGAFGQKVVPMREDMCILLAARKVPTALKWIEDRRENLMSAGQSRHVDGKVRMAFDSDGKILAADIDFLQDVGSYPTPYPVLTTAAIGMFFPGPYRVPKASFNYKTVFSNTPGLHAYRGPWQYETLTREMLLDCAARKIGMDPVELRRINILRGDEMPFFNPNGMPYDNCAPADTFEQAVKILDHEGFRKEQADALAEGRYLGLGFSAYIEPTGAATGHLATEGATVRMESTGKVNVYVNGGSAGNSIETTVVQLTA
;
A
#
# COMPACT_ATOMS: atom_id res chain seq x y z
N VAL A 1 2.94 -23.60 -16.17
CA VAL A 1 2.79 -24.59 -15.09
C VAL A 1 3.06 -25.96 -15.67
N GLU A 2 3.93 -26.71 -15.03
CA GLU A 2 4.41 -28.02 -15.47
C GLU A 2 4.22 -29.00 -14.31
N TRP A 3 3.58 -30.14 -14.59
CA TRP A 3 3.37 -31.21 -13.63
C TRP A 3 4.17 -32.44 -14.08
N THR A 4 5.03 -32.94 -13.20
CA THR A 4 5.79 -34.17 -13.43
C THR A 4 5.14 -35.30 -12.64
N SER A 5 4.39 -36.16 -13.33
CA SER A 5 3.60 -37.23 -12.68
C SER A 5 4.44 -38.30 -12.00
N THR A 6 5.65 -38.58 -12.48
CA THR A 6 6.54 -39.61 -11.91
C THR A 6 7.15 -39.21 -10.56
N THR A 7 7.30 -37.91 -10.30
CA THR A 7 7.88 -37.37 -9.06
C THR A 7 6.85 -36.61 -8.22
N GLU A 8 5.63 -36.44 -8.72
CA GLU A 8 4.57 -35.61 -8.14
C GLU A 8 5.02 -34.16 -7.88
N GLU A 9 5.85 -33.63 -8.77
CA GLU A 9 6.42 -32.29 -8.66
C GLU A 9 5.71 -31.28 -9.57
N LEU A 10 5.59 -30.05 -9.08
CA LEU A 10 4.97 -28.93 -9.77
C LEU A 10 5.98 -27.80 -9.94
N THR A 11 6.22 -27.39 -11.20
CA THR A 11 6.93 -26.15 -11.52
C THR A 11 5.95 -25.08 -11.98
N VAL A 12 5.98 -23.93 -11.32
CA VAL A 12 5.12 -22.78 -11.61
C VAL A 12 5.99 -21.60 -12.01
N TRP A 13 5.85 -21.15 -13.26
CA TRP A 13 6.41 -19.89 -13.72
C TRP A 13 5.33 -18.82 -13.59
N ALA A 14 5.58 -17.80 -12.77
CA ALA A 14 4.57 -16.80 -12.46
C ALA A 14 5.14 -15.38 -12.41
N SER A 15 4.33 -14.42 -12.88
CA SER A 15 4.52 -13.01 -12.57
C SER A 15 3.78 -12.71 -11.27
N THR A 16 4.49 -12.77 -10.14
CA THR A 16 3.94 -12.65 -8.79
C THR A 16 4.81 -11.74 -7.93
N GLN A 17 4.30 -11.16 -6.86
CA GLN A 17 5.11 -10.44 -5.85
C GLN A 17 5.52 -11.34 -4.69
N THR A 18 4.93 -12.53 -4.57
CA THR A 18 4.99 -13.38 -3.38
C THR A 18 5.21 -14.86 -3.77
N PRO A 19 6.36 -15.20 -4.39
CA PRO A 19 6.60 -16.55 -4.90
C PRO A 19 6.49 -17.65 -3.84
N HIS A 20 6.87 -17.37 -2.59
CA HIS A 20 6.74 -18.32 -1.49
C HIS A 20 5.28 -18.52 -1.03
N GLU A 21 4.45 -17.47 -1.07
CA GLU A 21 3.01 -17.59 -0.80
C GLU A 21 2.30 -18.36 -1.91
N LEU A 22 2.64 -18.10 -3.17
CA LEU A 22 2.13 -18.87 -4.30
C LEU A 22 2.52 -20.35 -4.19
N ARG A 23 3.74 -20.65 -3.72
CA ARG A 23 4.19 -22.03 -3.45
C ARG A 23 3.33 -22.68 -2.37
N ALA A 24 3.13 -22.00 -1.24
CA ALA A 24 2.32 -22.50 -0.13
C ALA A 24 0.85 -22.66 -0.53
N PHE A 25 0.33 -21.76 -1.36
CA PHE A 25 -1.02 -21.83 -1.91
C PHE A 25 -1.19 -23.03 -2.84
N ALA A 26 -0.30 -23.21 -3.82
CA ALA A 26 -0.36 -24.31 -4.78
C ALA A 26 -0.25 -25.68 -4.09
N ALA A 27 0.65 -25.81 -3.11
CA ALA A 27 0.80 -27.03 -2.31
C ALA A 27 -0.52 -27.40 -1.59
N ARG A 28 -1.15 -26.42 -0.92
CA ARG A 28 -2.44 -26.58 -0.24
C ARG A 28 -3.57 -26.91 -1.22
N LEU A 29 -3.65 -26.21 -2.35
CA LEU A 29 -4.68 -26.41 -3.36
C LEU A 29 -4.64 -27.82 -3.96
N LEU A 30 -3.45 -28.35 -4.22
CA LEU A 30 -3.27 -29.65 -4.86
C LEU A 30 -3.17 -30.82 -3.88
N GLY A 31 -3.03 -30.54 -2.58
CA GLY A 31 -2.84 -31.54 -1.53
C GLY A 31 -1.49 -32.24 -1.61
N ILE A 32 -0.43 -31.53 -1.99
CA ILE A 32 0.94 -32.08 -2.13
C ILE A 32 1.92 -31.39 -1.17
N PRO A 33 3.06 -32.04 -0.82
CA PRO A 33 4.09 -31.41 -0.01
C PRO A 33 4.65 -30.15 -0.68
N ALA A 34 4.86 -29.08 0.08
CA ALA A 34 5.42 -27.84 -0.45
C ALA A 34 6.84 -28.03 -1.04
N GLN A 35 7.57 -29.06 -0.60
CA GLN A 35 8.87 -29.47 -1.16
C GLN A 35 8.76 -29.89 -2.62
N GLY A 36 7.63 -30.46 -3.04
CA GLY A 36 7.34 -30.82 -4.42
C GLY A 36 6.85 -29.64 -5.28
N VAL A 37 6.77 -28.42 -4.72
CA VAL A 37 6.34 -27.23 -5.46
C VAL A 37 7.50 -26.25 -5.61
N ARG A 38 7.84 -25.93 -6.85
CA ARG A 38 8.84 -24.93 -7.23
C ARG A 38 8.16 -23.77 -7.95
N VAL A 39 8.16 -22.59 -7.33
CA VAL A 39 7.75 -21.35 -7.98
C VAL A 39 8.97 -20.60 -8.48
N ILE A 40 8.94 -20.21 -9.75
CA ILE A 40 9.98 -19.42 -10.41
C ILE A 40 9.36 -18.09 -10.81
N MET A 41 9.72 -17.05 -10.06
CA MET A 41 9.46 -15.66 -10.44
C MET A 41 10.62 -15.17 -11.29
N ARG A 42 10.32 -14.71 -12.50
CA ARG A 42 11.26 -14.00 -13.37
C ARG A 42 10.95 -12.50 -13.32
N ASP A 43 11.66 -11.73 -14.15
CA ASP A 43 11.41 -10.32 -14.37
C ASP A 43 9.91 -10.08 -14.55
N THR A 44 9.36 -9.28 -13.65
CA THR A 44 7.94 -8.95 -13.64
C THR A 44 7.79 -7.50 -14.07
N GLY A 45 7.13 -7.29 -15.22
CA GLY A 45 6.87 -5.98 -15.81
C GLY A 45 5.83 -5.16 -15.04
N GLY A 46 6.12 -4.83 -13.78
CA GLY A 46 5.21 -4.14 -12.89
C GLY A 46 4.15 -5.04 -12.27
N ALA A 47 3.72 -4.66 -11.07
CA ALA A 47 2.71 -5.37 -10.28
C ALA A 47 1.83 -4.40 -9.48
N PHE A 48 2.46 -3.46 -8.76
CA PHE A 48 1.80 -2.38 -8.03
C PHE A 48 0.77 -2.83 -6.97
N GLY A 49 0.81 -4.09 -6.52
CA GLY A 49 -0.14 -4.69 -5.58
C GLY A 49 -1.04 -5.75 -6.20
N GLN A 50 -1.29 -5.69 -7.52
CA GLN A 50 -2.23 -6.60 -8.19
C GLN A 50 -1.75 -8.05 -8.16
N LYS A 51 -0.43 -8.28 -8.17
CA LYS A 51 0.17 -9.63 -8.26
C LYS A 51 0.61 -10.20 -6.90
N VAL A 52 0.06 -9.70 -5.80
CA VAL A 52 0.36 -10.17 -4.42
C VAL A 52 -0.33 -11.51 -4.10
N VAL A 53 -1.50 -11.76 -4.67
CA VAL A 53 -2.32 -12.93 -4.32
C VAL A 53 -2.55 -13.82 -5.55
N PRO A 54 -2.53 -15.16 -5.39
CA PRO A 54 -2.97 -16.07 -6.45
C PRO A 54 -4.43 -15.80 -6.81
N MET A 55 -4.72 -15.73 -8.11
CA MET A 55 -6.06 -15.46 -8.64
C MET A 55 -6.75 -16.73 -9.13
N ARG A 56 -8.01 -16.60 -9.57
CA ARG A 56 -8.82 -17.72 -10.06
C ARG A 56 -8.16 -18.44 -11.24
N GLU A 57 -7.47 -17.71 -12.11
CA GLU A 57 -6.80 -18.26 -13.28
C GLU A 57 -5.56 -19.07 -12.88
N ASP A 58 -4.82 -18.61 -11.85
CA ASP A 58 -3.75 -19.41 -11.22
C ASP A 58 -4.33 -20.73 -10.70
N MET A 59 -5.45 -20.69 -9.96
CA MET A 59 -6.09 -21.90 -9.44
C MET A 59 -6.49 -22.86 -10.57
N CYS A 60 -7.08 -22.33 -11.64
CA CYS A 60 -7.52 -23.12 -12.80
C CYS A 60 -6.35 -23.82 -13.47
N ILE A 61 -5.25 -23.10 -13.75
CA ILE A 61 -4.09 -23.67 -14.44
C ILE A 61 -3.32 -24.66 -13.56
N LEU A 62 -3.25 -24.41 -12.25
CA LEU A 62 -2.64 -25.34 -11.28
C LEU A 62 -3.40 -26.67 -11.22
N LEU A 63 -4.74 -26.62 -11.14
CA LEU A 63 -5.58 -27.82 -11.14
C LEU A 63 -5.55 -28.57 -12.47
N ALA A 64 -5.56 -27.83 -13.59
CA ALA A 64 -5.52 -28.40 -14.93
C ALA A 64 -4.18 -29.09 -15.23
N ALA A 65 -3.07 -28.60 -14.69
CA ALA A 65 -1.74 -29.16 -14.94
C ALA A 65 -1.63 -30.64 -14.56
N ARG A 66 -2.36 -31.12 -13.55
CA ARG A 66 -2.38 -32.56 -13.17
C ARG A 66 -3.09 -33.45 -14.19
N LYS A 67 -3.86 -32.87 -15.11
CA LYS A 67 -4.72 -33.60 -16.06
C LYS A 67 -4.19 -33.59 -17.49
N VAL A 68 -3.14 -32.83 -17.77
CA VAL A 68 -2.60 -32.64 -19.13
C VAL A 68 -1.14 -33.12 -19.13
N PRO A 69 -0.70 -33.88 -20.15
CA PRO A 69 0.65 -34.43 -20.21
C PRO A 69 1.72 -33.39 -20.61
N THR A 70 1.35 -32.13 -20.79
CA THR A 70 2.21 -31.05 -21.29
C THR A 70 2.08 -29.79 -20.43
N ALA A 71 3.05 -28.90 -20.57
CA ALA A 71 3.06 -27.61 -19.88
C ALA A 71 1.86 -26.75 -20.28
N LEU A 72 1.21 -26.14 -19.30
CA LEU A 72 0.15 -25.17 -19.51
C LEU A 72 0.68 -23.75 -19.36
N LYS A 73 0.35 -22.89 -20.33
CA LYS A 73 0.69 -21.47 -20.31
C LYS A 73 -0.60 -20.66 -20.41
N TRP A 74 -0.76 -19.71 -19.50
CA TRP A 74 -1.81 -18.71 -19.54
C TRP A 74 -1.15 -17.32 -19.52
N ILE A 75 -1.64 -16.44 -20.38
CA ILE A 75 -1.30 -15.03 -20.43
C ILE A 75 -2.63 -14.32 -20.73
N GLU A 76 -3.06 -13.45 -19.82
CA GLU A 76 -4.22 -12.59 -20.06
C GLU A 76 -3.89 -11.48 -21.07
N ASP A 77 -4.91 -11.04 -21.79
CA ASP A 77 -4.85 -9.79 -22.55
C ASP A 77 -5.15 -8.56 -21.65
N ARG A 78 -5.04 -7.36 -22.23
CA ARG A 78 -5.31 -6.12 -21.49
C ARG A 78 -6.76 -5.98 -21.05
N ARG A 79 -7.71 -6.49 -21.84
CA ARG A 79 -9.13 -6.40 -21.54
C ARG A 79 -9.48 -7.32 -20.37
N GLU A 80 -8.98 -8.54 -20.38
CA GLU A 80 -9.06 -9.47 -19.25
C GLU A 80 -8.49 -8.82 -17.99
N ASN A 81 -7.26 -8.28 -18.05
CA ASN A 81 -6.64 -7.63 -16.90
C ASN A 81 -7.49 -6.48 -16.33
N LEU A 82 -8.02 -5.60 -17.18
CA LEU A 82 -8.84 -4.47 -16.75
C LEU A 82 -10.24 -4.88 -16.27
N MET A 83 -10.75 -6.04 -16.70
CA MET A 83 -12.12 -6.48 -16.37
C MET A 83 -12.17 -7.49 -15.22
N SER A 84 -11.14 -8.32 -15.02
CA SER A 84 -11.22 -9.49 -14.12
C SER A 84 -10.09 -9.64 -13.11
N ALA A 85 -8.92 -9.03 -13.31
CA ALA A 85 -7.79 -9.13 -12.36
C ALA A 85 -8.02 -8.36 -11.04
N GLY A 86 -9.13 -7.61 -10.96
CA GLY A 86 -9.56 -6.88 -9.76
C GLY A 86 -9.35 -5.38 -9.86
N GLN A 87 -10.11 -4.65 -9.06
CA GLN A 87 -10.16 -3.18 -9.06
C GLN A 87 -9.70 -2.63 -7.72
N SER A 88 -9.28 -1.37 -7.68
CA SER A 88 -8.88 -0.70 -6.44
C SER A 88 -9.72 0.55 -6.21
N ARG A 89 -9.76 1.03 -4.96
CA ARG A 89 -10.37 2.32 -4.59
C ARG A 89 -11.88 2.44 -4.82
N HIS A 90 -12.63 1.33 -4.84
CA HIS A 90 -14.09 1.40 -4.76
C HIS A 90 -14.53 1.58 -3.30
N VAL A 91 -14.33 2.81 -2.83
CA VAL A 91 -14.40 3.17 -1.41
C VAL A 91 -15.11 4.52 -1.25
N ASP A 92 -15.79 4.68 -0.13
CA ASP A 92 -16.45 5.91 0.26
C ASP A 92 -16.35 6.10 1.78
N GLY A 93 -16.64 7.29 2.27
CA GLY A 93 -16.54 7.55 3.70
C GLY A 93 -16.87 8.97 4.10
N LYS A 94 -17.20 9.10 5.37
CA LYS A 94 -17.48 10.38 6.03
C LYS A 94 -16.40 10.65 7.07
N VAL A 95 -15.64 11.71 6.83
CA VAL A 95 -14.58 12.17 7.73
C VAL A 95 -15.02 13.41 8.50
N ARG A 96 -14.59 13.49 9.77
CA ARG A 96 -14.91 14.59 10.68
C ARG A 96 -13.66 14.93 11.50
N MET A 97 -13.48 16.21 11.78
CA MET A 97 -12.42 16.68 12.68
C MET A 97 -12.94 17.90 13.43
N ALA A 98 -12.71 17.92 14.74
CA ALA A 98 -13.07 19.02 15.63
C ALA A 98 -11.85 19.89 15.89
N PHE A 99 -12.06 21.20 15.95
CA PHE A 99 -11.02 22.19 16.19
C PHE A 99 -11.47 23.15 17.30
N ASP A 100 -10.52 23.68 18.07
CA ASP A 100 -10.77 24.83 18.95
C ASP A 100 -10.71 26.16 18.17
N SER A 101 -10.88 27.28 18.89
CA SER A 101 -10.85 28.63 18.30
C SER A 101 -9.49 29.00 17.71
N ASP A 102 -8.42 28.36 18.16
CA ASP A 102 -7.04 28.62 17.73
C ASP A 102 -6.61 27.67 16.61
N GLY A 103 -7.52 26.81 16.13
CA GLY A 103 -7.27 25.84 15.06
C GLY A 103 -6.58 24.56 15.52
N LYS A 104 -6.45 24.29 16.83
CA LYS A 104 -5.89 23.01 17.30
C LYS A 104 -6.91 21.89 17.16
N ILE A 105 -6.45 20.72 16.71
CA ILE A 105 -7.30 19.54 16.56
C ILE A 105 -7.67 19.01 17.95
N LEU A 106 -8.97 18.77 18.16
CA LEU A 106 -9.55 18.22 19.39
C LEU A 106 -9.91 16.74 19.24
N ALA A 107 -10.43 16.36 18.07
CA ALA A 107 -10.77 14.98 17.75
C ALA A 107 -10.83 14.72 16.24
N ALA A 108 -10.65 13.47 15.83
CA ALA A 108 -10.81 13.03 14.44
C ALA A 108 -11.66 11.75 14.37
N ASP A 109 -12.50 11.62 13.35
CA ASP A 109 -13.37 10.47 13.17
C ASP A 109 -13.56 10.13 11.69
N ILE A 110 -13.63 8.83 11.38
CA ILE A 110 -13.89 8.32 10.03
C ILE A 110 -14.87 7.15 10.04
N ASP A 111 -15.98 7.32 9.31
CA ASP A 111 -16.89 6.24 8.93
C ASP A 111 -16.56 5.80 7.49
N PHE A 112 -15.97 4.62 7.32
CA PHE A 112 -15.47 4.14 6.04
C PHE A 112 -16.32 3.00 5.46
N LEU A 113 -16.54 3.02 4.14
CA LEU A 113 -17.23 1.98 3.39
C LEU A 113 -16.31 1.48 2.27
N GLN A 114 -16.15 0.16 2.18
CA GLN A 114 -15.40 -0.49 1.11
C GLN A 114 -16.27 -1.52 0.40
N ASP A 115 -16.35 -1.39 -0.92
CA ASP A 115 -16.87 -2.45 -1.77
C ASP A 115 -15.73 -3.42 -2.12
N VAL A 116 -15.92 -4.70 -1.80
CA VAL A 116 -14.92 -5.75 -2.04
C VAL A 116 -15.23 -6.63 -3.25
N GLY A 117 -16.30 -6.30 -3.98
CA GLY A 117 -16.77 -7.05 -5.12
C GLY A 117 -17.35 -8.40 -4.75
N SER A 118 -17.44 -9.28 -5.74
CA SER A 118 -18.12 -10.57 -5.63
C SER A 118 -17.28 -11.66 -4.95
N TYR A 119 -15.96 -11.58 -5.11
CA TYR A 119 -15.01 -12.58 -4.62
C TYR A 119 -13.79 -11.85 -4.01
N PRO A 120 -13.86 -11.47 -2.72
CA PRO A 120 -12.77 -10.78 -2.06
C PRO A 120 -11.55 -11.69 -1.91
N THR A 121 -10.36 -11.11 -2.06
CA THR A 121 -9.10 -11.73 -1.65
C THR A 121 -8.74 -11.24 -0.24
N PRO A 122 -7.95 -12.01 0.55
CA PRO A 122 -7.56 -11.60 1.89
C PRO A 122 -6.91 -10.21 1.93
N TYR A 123 -6.11 -9.87 0.91
CA TYR A 123 -5.49 -8.57 0.75
C TYR A 123 -6.05 -7.86 -0.49
N PRO A 124 -6.61 -6.64 -0.36
CA PRO A 124 -6.48 -5.72 0.78
C PRO A 124 -7.66 -5.74 1.79
N VAL A 125 -8.60 -6.69 1.71
CA VAL A 125 -9.82 -6.67 2.54
C VAL A 125 -9.52 -6.67 4.04
N LEU A 126 -8.57 -7.50 4.48
CA LEU A 126 -8.15 -7.56 5.88
C LEU A 126 -7.44 -6.28 6.37
N THR A 127 -6.90 -5.47 5.45
CA THR A 127 -6.19 -4.23 5.79
C THR A 127 -7.10 -3.01 5.88
N THR A 128 -8.42 -3.18 5.81
CA THR A 128 -9.37 -2.06 5.84
C THR A 128 -9.32 -1.24 7.12
N ALA A 129 -9.11 -1.90 8.27
CA ALA A 129 -8.95 -1.22 9.56
C ALA A 129 -7.78 -0.23 9.58
N ALA A 130 -6.76 -0.44 8.72
CA ALA A 130 -5.59 0.43 8.60
C ALA A 130 -5.97 1.87 8.24
N ILE A 131 -7.04 2.07 7.46
CA ILE A 131 -7.53 3.40 7.08
C ILE A 131 -7.90 4.20 8.33
N GLY A 132 -8.66 3.59 9.25
CA GLY A 132 -9.02 4.23 10.51
C GLY A 132 -7.83 4.37 11.47
N MET A 133 -6.97 3.35 11.54
CA MET A 133 -5.76 3.38 12.37
C MET A 133 -4.80 4.51 11.96
N PHE A 134 -4.71 4.82 10.67
CA PHE A 134 -3.77 5.82 10.14
C PHE A 134 -4.39 7.21 10.00
N PHE A 135 -5.74 7.33 10.02
CA PHE A 135 -6.46 8.58 9.80
C PHE A 135 -5.97 9.79 10.64
N PRO A 136 -5.58 9.66 11.93
CA PRO A 136 -4.98 10.77 12.67
C PRO A 136 -3.76 11.41 11.98
N GLY A 137 -3.03 10.61 11.20
CA GLY A 137 -1.92 11.07 10.37
C GLY A 137 -0.74 11.62 11.17
N PRO A 138 0.04 12.54 10.58
CA PRO A 138 1.19 13.16 11.24
C PRO A 138 0.80 14.26 12.24
N TYR A 139 -0.44 14.29 12.73
CA TYR A 139 -0.93 15.40 13.55
C TYR A 139 -1.17 15.00 15.00
N ARG A 140 -1.04 15.97 15.89
CA ARG A 140 -1.45 15.89 17.30
C ARG A 140 -2.96 15.85 17.40
N VAL A 141 -3.50 14.64 17.37
CA VAL A 141 -4.93 14.37 17.56
C VAL A 141 -5.13 13.75 18.95
N PRO A 142 -5.78 14.44 19.91
CA PRO A 142 -5.95 13.93 21.26
C PRO A 142 -6.91 12.74 21.37
N LYS A 143 -7.95 12.70 20.53
CA LYS A 143 -9.01 11.70 20.56
C LYS A 143 -9.36 11.29 19.14
N ALA A 144 -9.52 10.00 18.89
CA ALA A 144 -10.03 9.54 17.62
C ALA A 144 -10.96 8.34 17.78
N SER A 145 -11.84 8.19 16.80
CA SER A 145 -12.64 6.99 16.59
C SER A 145 -12.64 6.65 15.11
N PHE A 146 -12.94 5.39 14.79
CA PHE A 146 -13.20 5.00 13.42
C PHE A 146 -14.16 3.82 13.39
N ASN A 147 -14.91 3.74 12.31
CA ASN A 147 -15.74 2.60 11.97
C ASN A 147 -15.51 2.26 10.50
N TYR A 148 -15.57 0.97 10.16
CA TYR A 148 -15.50 0.55 8.76
C TYR A 148 -16.54 -0.53 8.46
N LYS A 149 -17.04 -0.50 7.22
CA LYS A 149 -17.97 -1.49 6.69
C LYS A 149 -17.46 -2.01 5.35
N THR A 150 -17.53 -3.32 5.19
CA THR A 150 -17.23 -4.00 3.94
C THR A 150 -18.53 -4.54 3.33
N VAL A 151 -18.72 -4.36 2.03
CA VAL A 151 -19.91 -4.83 1.31
C VAL A 151 -19.52 -5.63 0.06
N PHE A 152 -20.34 -6.61 -0.29
CA PHE A 152 -20.22 -7.36 -1.55
C PHE A 152 -21.04 -6.67 -2.64
N SER A 153 -20.55 -6.72 -3.87
CA SER A 153 -21.27 -6.24 -5.05
C SER A 153 -21.01 -7.12 -6.27
N ASN A 154 -21.76 -6.90 -7.36
CA ASN A 154 -21.58 -7.60 -8.63
C ASN A 154 -20.42 -7.00 -9.46
N THR A 155 -19.31 -6.67 -8.82
CA THR A 155 -18.08 -6.16 -9.44
C THR A 155 -16.91 -7.14 -9.27
N PRO A 156 -15.80 -6.97 -10.03
CA PRO A 156 -14.56 -7.70 -9.79
C PRO A 156 -14.04 -7.48 -8.37
N GLY A 157 -13.35 -8.48 -7.81
CA GLY A 157 -12.84 -8.42 -6.45
C GLY A 157 -11.88 -7.26 -6.22
N LEU A 158 -11.97 -6.63 -5.04
CA LEU A 158 -11.05 -5.56 -4.64
C LEU A 158 -9.61 -6.07 -4.57
N HIS A 159 -8.68 -5.32 -5.15
CA HIS A 159 -7.25 -5.61 -5.19
C HIS A 159 -6.43 -4.40 -4.76
N ALA A 160 -5.21 -4.70 -4.30
CA ALA A 160 -4.27 -3.68 -3.90
C ALA A 160 -3.74 -2.95 -5.14
N TYR A 161 -3.79 -1.63 -5.06
CA TYR A 161 -2.97 -0.74 -5.88
C TYR A 161 -2.26 0.19 -4.91
N ARG A 162 -0.93 0.28 -4.98
CA ARG A 162 0.00 1.06 -4.12
C ARG A 162 -0.68 1.92 -3.05
N GLY A 163 -0.46 1.61 -1.77
CA GLY A 163 -1.07 2.33 -0.65
C GLY A 163 -2.57 2.06 -0.52
N PRO A 164 -3.00 0.82 -0.20
CA PRO A 164 -4.42 0.46 -0.13
C PRO A 164 -5.21 1.27 0.90
N TRP A 165 -4.52 1.91 1.85
CA TRP A 165 -5.09 2.80 2.86
C TRP A 165 -5.19 4.28 2.43
N GLN A 166 -4.63 4.70 1.29
CA GLN A 166 -4.49 6.12 0.87
C GLN A 166 -5.74 7.01 0.98
N TYR A 167 -6.94 6.41 1.05
CA TYR A 167 -8.18 7.13 1.35
C TYR A 167 -8.07 8.00 2.61
N GLU A 168 -7.41 7.51 3.67
CA GLU A 168 -7.22 8.25 4.93
C GLU A 168 -6.40 9.53 4.73
N THR A 169 -5.28 9.46 3.98
CA THR A 169 -4.45 10.63 3.71
C THR A 169 -5.19 11.63 2.83
N LEU A 170 -5.79 11.18 1.73
CA LEU A 170 -6.53 12.06 0.84
C LEU A 170 -7.62 12.83 1.60
N THR A 171 -8.43 12.11 2.37
CA THR A 171 -9.60 12.70 3.03
C THR A 171 -9.22 13.54 4.24
N ARG A 172 -8.18 13.17 5.01
CA ARG A 172 -7.63 14.00 6.08
C ARG A 172 -7.13 15.33 5.53
N GLU A 173 -6.31 15.31 4.49
CA GLU A 173 -5.67 16.53 3.96
C GLU A 173 -6.70 17.45 3.30
N MET A 174 -7.67 16.89 2.58
CA MET A 174 -8.81 17.65 2.07
C MET A 174 -9.65 18.25 3.19
N LEU A 175 -9.87 17.51 4.29
CA LEU A 175 -10.61 17.99 5.44
C LEU A 175 -9.89 19.15 6.14
N LEU A 176 -8.57 19.08 6.28
CA LEU A 176 -7.75 20.17 6.82
C LEU A 176 -7.85 21.43 5.96
N ASP A 177 -7.80 21.31 4.63
CA ASP A 177 -7.98 22.46 3.73
C ASP A 177 -9.40 23.05 3.82
N CYS A 178 -10.42 22.20 3.95
CA CYS A 178 -11.80 22.64 4.20
C CYS A 178 -11.94 23.35 5.54
N ALA A 179 -11.29 22.84 6.60
CA ALA A 179 -11.30 23.43 7.93
C ALA A 179 -10.59 24.79 7.93
N ALA A 180 -9.41 24.89 7.33
CA ALA A 180 -8.64 26.12 7.19
C ALA A 180 -9.49 27.24 6.55
N ARG A 181 -10.16 26.94 5.43
CA ARG A 181 -11.09 27.89 4.78
C ARG A 181 -12.24 28.32 5.68
N LYS A 182 -12.82 27.39 6.45
CA LYS A 182 -13.96 27.67 7.34
C LYS A 182 -13.57 28.48 8.58
N ILE A 183 -12.35 28.27 9.09
CA ILE A 183 -11.79 28.97 10.25
C ILE A 183 -11.21 30.34 9.83
N GLY A 184 -10.85 30.51 8.55
CA GLY A 184 -10.19 31.72 8.06
C GLY A 184 -8.68 31.72 8.33
N MET A 185 -8.06 30.53 8.38
CA MET A 185 -6.63 30.33 8.62
C MET A 185 -5.95 29.87 7.33
N ASP A 186 -4.68 30.23 7.13
CA ASP A 186 -3.91 29.66 6.02
C ASP A 186 -3.72 28.14 6.24
N PRO A 187 -3.91 27.29 5.21
CA PRO A 187 -3.79 25.84 5.32
C PRO A 187 -2.39 25.35 5.72
N VAL A 188 -1.33 26.12 5.49
CA VAL A 188 0.02 25.82 5.99
C VAL A 188 0.10 26.09 7.48
N GLU A 189 -0.42 27.23 7.95
CA GLU A 189 -0.47 27.56 9.38
C GLU A 189 -1.29 26.55 10.18
N LEU A 190 -2.46 26.14 9.67
CA LEU A 190 -3.29 25.12 10.33
C LEU A 190 -2.53 23.80 10.50
N ARG A 191 -1.70 23.41 9.52
CA ARG A 191 -0.85 22.22 9.63
C ARG A 191 0.30 22.45 10.61
N ARG A 192 0.99 23.59 10.55
CA ARG A 192 2.09 23.96 11.46
C ARG A 192 1.71 23.83 12.93
N ILE A 193 0.55 24.36 13.31
CA ILE A 193 0.10 24.32 14.70
C ILE A 193 -0.36 22.93 15.17
N ASN A 194 -0.51 21.95 14.26
CA ASN A 194 -1.03 20.61 14.57
C ASN A 194 -0.04 19.47 14.27
N ILE A 195 0.92 19.65 13.37
CA ILE A 195 1.84 18.58 12.94
C ILE A 195 2.78 18.17 14.08
N LEU A 196 3.11 16.89 14.13
CA LEU A 196 4.07 16.30 15.08
C LEU A 196 5.49 16.71 14.72
N ARG A 197 6.30 16.97 15.72
CA ARG A 197 7.73 17.26 15.60
C ARG A 197 8.56 16.02 15.92
N GLY A 198 9.80 16.00 15.43
CA GLY A 198 10.72 14.89 15.69
C GLY A 198 11.06 14.71 17.17
N ASP A 199 11.08 15.79 17.96
CA ASP A 199 11.30 15.77 19.42
C ASP A 199 10.11 15.23 20.23
N GLU A 200 8.98 14.92 19.57
CA GLU A 200 7.79 14.32 20.18
C GLU A 200 7.77 12.78 20.06
N MET A 201 8.80 12.18 19.44
CA MET A 201 8.90 10.73 19.27
C MET A 201 9.56 10.04 20.47
N PRO A 202 9.17 8.80 20.85
CA PRO A 202 8.11 8.01 20.24
C PRO A 202 6.71 8.53 20.59
N PHE A 203 5.79 8.45 19.64
CA PHE A 203 4.40 8.89 19.80
C PHE A 203 3.43 7.76 19.47
N PHE A 204 2.39 7.59 20.28
CA PHE A 204 1.28 6.69 19.97
C PHE A 204 0.08 7.51 19.55
N ASN A 205 -0.40 7.27 18.32
CA ASN A 205 -1.62 7.92 17.88
C ASN A 205 -2.84 7.37 18.65
N PRO A 206 -3.96 8.13 18.71
CA PRO A 206 -5.12 7.75 19.50
C PRO A 206 -5.79 6.44 19.06
N ASN A 207 -5.47 5.93 17.87
CA ASN A 207 -5.97 4.65 17.34
C ASN A 207 -4.95 3.50 17.48
N GLY A 208 -3.87 3.70 18.25
CA GLY A 208 -2.92 2.66 18.64
C GLY A 208 -1.71 2.48 17.73
N MET A 209 -1.48 3.38 16.76
CA MET A 209 -0.28 3.29 15.90
C MET A 209 0.95 3.89 16.56
N PRO A 210 2.05 3.13 16.67
CA PRO A 210 3.33 3.66 17.13
C PRO A 210 4.05 4.43 16.02
N TYR A 211 4.62 5.59 16.38
CA TYR A 211 5.53 6.37 15.57
C TYR A 211 6.88 6.44 16.31
N ASP A 212 7.90 5.81 15.75
CA ASP A 212 9.19 5.64 16.44
C ASP A 212 10.23 6.68 16.01
N ASN A 213 10.45 6.83 14.70
CA ASN A 213 11.48 7.70 14.15
C ASN A 213 10.96 8.41 12.89
N CYS A 214 10.20 9.49 13.09
CA CYS A 214 9.69 10.32 12.01
C CYS A 214 9.76 11.82 12.35
N ALA A 215 9.94 12.66 11.34
CA ALA A 215 10.02 14.11 11.47
C ALA A 215 9.10 14.81 10.45
N PRO A 216 7.77 14.67 10.60
CA PRO A 216 6.84 15.17 9.59
C PRO A 216 6.80 16.71 9.54
N ALA A 217 6.99 17.41 10.66
CA ALA A 217 7.16 18.86 10.68
C ALA A 217 8.31 19.33 9.78
N ASP A 218 9.50 18.74 9.92
CA ASP A 218 10.69 19.12 9.16
C ASP A 218 10.49 18.90 7.65
N THR A 219 9.89 17.76 7.29
CA THR A 219 9.55 17.42 5.90
C THR A 219 8.54 18.40 5.33
N PHE A 220 7.53 18.77 6.11
CA PHE A 220 6.50 19.73 5.70
C PHE A 220 7.09 21.12 5.48
N GLU A 221 7.90 21.63 6.41
CA GLU A 221 8.56 22.93 6.27
C GLU A 221 9.52 22.97 5.06
N GLN A 222 10.26 21.89 4.82
CA GLN A 222 11.10 21.80 3.63
C GLN A 222 10.28 21.88 2.34
N ALA A 223 9.15 21.17 2.27
CA ALA A 223 8.26 21.20 1.11
C ALA A 223 7.64 22.60 0.89
N VAL A 224 7.17 23.26 1.97
CA VAL A 224 6.65 24.63 1.93
C VAL A 224 7.71 25.62 1.43
N LYS A 225 8.95 25.47 1.88
CA LYS A 225 10.07 26.30 1.42
C LYS A 225 10.41 26.08 -0.04
N ILE A 226 10.49 24.83 -0.51
CA ILE A 226 10.80 24.50 -1.91
C ILE A 226 9.73 25.08 -2.84
N LEU A 227 8.47 25.06 -2.42
CA LEU A 227 7.34 25.59 -3.17
C LEU A 227 7.37 27.12 -3.30
N ASP A 228 7.98 27.84 -2.36
CA ASP A 228 7.78 29.28 -2.17
C ASP A 228 6.29 29.63 -1.99
N HIS A 229 5.71 29.18 -0.86
CA HIS A 229 4.28 29.38 -0.57
C HIS A 229 3.83 30.84 -0.68
N GLU A 230 4.63 31.79 -0.18
CA GLU A 230 4.29 33.22 -0.25
C GLU A 230 4.32 33.73 -1.69
N GLY A 231 5.34 33.35 -2.47
CA GLY A 231 5.39 33.65 -3.90
C GLY A 231 4.21 33.07 -4.66
N PHE A 232 3.85 31.81 -4.39
CA PHE A 232 2.69 31.17 -5.01
C PHE A 232 1.37 31.86 -4.65
N ARG A 233 1.20 32.33 -3.40
CA ARG A 233 0.00 33.09 -3.00
C ARG A 233 -0.16 34.38 -3.78
N LYS A 234 0.95 35.07 -4.07
CA LYS A 234 0.93 36.25 -4.94
C LYS A 234 0.55 35.88 -6.37
N GLU A 235 1.17 34.86 -6.94
CA GLU A 235 0.85 34.37 -8.28
C GLU A 235 -0.62 33.94 -8.41
N GLN A 236 -1.16 33.27 -7.39
CA GLN A 236 -2.57 32.86 -7.32
C GLN A 236 -3.52 34.07 -7.36
N ALA A 237 -3.19 35.16 -6.66
CA ALA A 237 -3.99 36.38 -6.66
C ALA A 237 -3.94 37.09 -8.02
N ASP A 238 -2.75 37.20 -8.62
CA ASP A 238 -2.56 37.81 -9.95
C ASP A 238 -3.30 37.01 -11.03
N ALA A 239 -3.20 35.68 -11.00
CA ALA A 239 -3.91 34.79 -11.91
C ALA A 239 -5.44 34.91 -11.79
N LEU A 240 -5.97 35.07 -10.57
CA LEU A 240 -7.40 35.25 -10.35
C LEU A 240 -7.92 36.57 -10.95
N ALA A 241 -7.13 37.65 -10.87
CA ALA A 241 -7.47 38.93 -11.49
C ALA A 241 -7.61 38.83 -13.03
N GLU A 242 -6.95 37.83 -13.63
CA GLU A 242 -7.02 37.51 -15.06
C GLU A 242 -8.04 36.42 -15.39
N GLY A 243 -8.83 35.94 -14.42
CA GLY A 243 -9.82 34.88 -14.61
C GLY A 243 -9.24 33.46 -14.67
N ARG A 244 -8.00 33.25 -14.21
CA ARG A 244 -7.34 31.94 -14.12
C ARG A 244 -7.40 31.40 -12.69
N TYR A 245 -7.83 30.15 -12.52
CA TYR A 245 -7.93 29.50 -11.20
C TYR A 245 -6.73 28.59 -10.95
N LEU A 246 -5.77 29.06 -10.15
CA LEU A 246 -4.65 28.23 -9.69
C LEU A 246 -4.98 27.61 -8.33
N GLY A 247 -4.82 26.30 -8.23
CA GLY A 247 -5.03 25.53 -7.00
C GLY A 247 -3.71 25.03 -6.42
N LEU A 248 -3.60 25.04 -5.09
CA LEU A 248 -2.48 24.47 -4.36
C LEU A 248 -3.02 23.55 -3.27
N GLY A 249 -2.46 22.35 -3.18
CA GLY A 249 -2.80 21.35 -2.17
C GLY A 249 -1.54 20.88 -1.45
N PHE A 250 -1.66 20.70 -0.15
CA PHE A 250 -0.61 20.11 0.69
C PHE A 250 -1.07 18.75 1.19
N SER A 251 -0.13 17.81 1.28
CA SER A 251 -0.39 16.49 1.82
C SER A 251 0.78 16.03 2.67
N ALA A 252 0.62 16.04 3.99
CA ALA A 252 1.55 15.41 4.91
C ALA A 252 1.01 14.03 5.34
N TYR A 253 1.87 13.02 5.41
CA TYR A 253 1.48 11.67 5.84
C TYR A 253 2.65 10.92 6.49
N ILE A 254 2.32 9.94 7.33
CA ILE A 254 3.24 8.93 7.84
C ILE A 254 2.79 7.60 7.25
N GLU A 255 3.68 6.94 6.52
CA GLU A 255 3.40 5.65 5.88
C GLU A 255 4.09 4.52 6.65
N PRO A 256 3.36 3.50 7.10
CA PRO A 256 3.99 2.26 7.56
C PRO A 256 4.54 1.48 6.36
N THR A 257 5.85 1.23 6.37
CA THR A 257 6.57 0.62 5.24
C THR A 257 6.88 -0.86 5.44
N GLY A 258 6.79 -1.38 6.67
CA GLY A 258 6.98 -2.79 6.99
C GLY A 258 5.79 -3.35 7.78
N ALA A 259 5.13 -4.37 7.24
CA ALA A 259 4.00 -5.01 7.91
C ALA A 259 4.51 -6.02 8.97
N ALA A 260 4.60 -5.60 10.23
CA ALA A 260 5.04 -6.47 11.33
C ALA A 260 3.88 -7.28 11.96
N THR A 261 3.02 -7.92 11.16
CA THR A 261 1.86 -8.68 11.68
C THR A 261 1.96 -10.17 11.38
N GLY A 262 1.98 -10.99 12.43
CA GLY A 262 1.96 -12.46 12.32
C GLY A 262 3.10 -13.01 11.46
N HIS A 263 2.78 -13.94 10.55
CA HIS A 263 3.76 -14.57 9.64
C HIS A 263 4.36 -13.61 8.59
N LEU A 264 3.80 -12.39 8.45
CA LEU A 264 4.34 -11.36 7.56
C LEU A 264 5.47 -10.54 8.22
N ALA A 265 5.70 -10.71 9.53
CA ALA A 265 6.71 -9.97 10.26
C ALA A 265 8.15 -10.45 10.00
N THR A 266 8.33 -11.48 9.18
CA THR A 266 9.64 -12.07 8.91
C THR A 266 9.96 -12.03 7.43
N GLU A 267 11.15 -11.51 7.11
CA GLU A 267 11.79 -11.63 5.81
C GLU A 267 13.16 -12.30 6.00
N GLY A 268 13.64 -13.02 5.00
CA GLY A 268 14.88 -13.76 5.06
C GLY A 268 15.86 -13.37 3.96
N ALA A 269 17.14 -13.35 4.30
CA ALA A 269 18.24 -13.29 3.35
C ALA A 269 19.27 -14.39 3.66
N THR A 270 19.82 -15.00 2.62
CA THR A 270 20.99 -15.90 2.72
C THR A 270 22.15 -15.23 2.02
N VAL A 271 23.24 -14.98 2.74
CA VAL A 271 24.49 -14.46 2.20
C VAL A 271 25.53 -15.57 2.21
N ARG A 272 26.17 -15.81 1.07
CA ARG A 272 27.21 -16.83 0.91
C ARG A 272 28.45 -16.22 0.29
N MET A 273 29.57 -16.32 0.99
CA MET A 273 30.89 -16.01 0.43
C MET A 273 31.44 -17.28 -0.23
N GLU A 274 31.76 -17.17 -1.52
CA GLU A 274 32.42 -18.21 -2.31
C GLU A 274 33.92 -18.22 -2.04
N SER A 275 34.59 -19.34 -2.34
CA SER A 275 36.05 -19.48 -2.17
C SER A 275 36.88 -18.46 -2.95
N THR A 276 36.31 -17.86 -3.99
CA THR A 276 36.94 -16.79 -4.78
C THR A 276 36.77 -15.40 -4.18
N GLY A 277 36.11 -15.28 -3.02
CA GLY A 277 35.73 -13.99 -2.41
C GLY A 277 34.51 -13.31 -3.04
N LYS A 278 33.85 -13.95 -4.03
CA LYS A 278 32.56 -13.47 -4.55
C LYS A 278 31.46 -13.70 -3.52
N VAL A 279 30.49 -12.80 -3.45
CA VAL A 279 29.36 -12.90 -2.52
C VAL A 279 28.07 -13.13 -3.30
N ASN A 280 27.35 -14.20 -2.97
CA ASN A 280 26.01 -14.49 -3.46
C ASN A 280 24.99 -14.12 -2.38
N VAL A 281 23.97 -13.35 -2.73
CA VAL A 281 22.89 -12.97 -1.82
C VAL A 281 21.56 -13.42 -2.40
N TYR A 282 20.79 -14.11 -1.57
CA TYR A 282 19.46 -14.60 -1.89
C TYR A 282 18.47 -13.92 -0.94
N VAL A 283 17.43 -13.31 -1.49
CA VAL A 283 16.32 -12.72 -0.74
C VAL A 283 15.02 -13.40 -1.15
N ASN A 284 14.05 -13.44 -0.24
CA ASN A 284 12.77 -14.15 -0.42
C ASN A 284 11.81 -13.52 -1.45
N GLY A 285 12.11 -12.34 -2.00
CA GLY A 285 11.28 -11.64 -2.97
C GLY A 285 11.94 -11.53 -4.35
N GLY A 286 11.14 -11.33 -5.39
CA GLY A 286 11.63 -10.91 -6.69
C GLY A 286 11.27 -9.45 -7.01
N SER A 287 12.06 -8.83 -7.87
CA SER A 287 11.83 -7.46 -8.32
C SER A 287 10.64 -7.40 -9.28
N ALA A 288 9.73 -6.47 -9.04
CA ALA A 288 8.71 -6.06 -10.01
C ALA A 288 9.04 -4.70 -10.64
N GLY A 289 10.34 -4.35 -10.70
CA GLY A 289 10.86 -3.07 -11.18
C GLY A 289 11.36 -2.13 -10.08
N ASN A 290 11.49 -2.60 -8.84
CA ASN A 290 11.97 -1.81 -7.69
C ASN A 290 13.47 -2.04 -7.39
N SER A 291 14.22 -2.56 -8.36
CA SER A 291 15.69 -2.65 -8.36
C SER A 291 16.33 -3.40 -7.18
N ILE A 292 15.64 -4.42 -6.65
CA ILE A 292 16.15 -5.27 -5.54
C ILE A 292 17.54 -5.83 -5.88
N GLU A 293 17.76 -6.27 -7.11
CA GLU A 293 19.05 -6.80 -7.60
C GLU A 293 20.21 -5.81 -7.51
N THR A 294 19.94 -4.51 -7.45
CA THR A 294 20.96 -3.46 -7.24
C THR A 294 21.05 -3.10 -5.76
N THR A 295 19.93 -2.79 -5.12
CA THR A 295 19.94 -2.26 -3.75
C THR A 295 20.36 -3.29 -2.71
N VAL A 296 20.04 -4.57 -2.91
CA VAL A 296 20.50 -5.66 -2.02
C VAL A 296 22.00 -5.84 -2.13
N VAL A 297 22.57 -5.71 -3.34
CA VAL A 297 24.03 -5.77 -3.53
C VAL A 297 24.70 -4.59 -2.83
N GLN A 298 24.15 -3.37 -2.93
CA GLN A 298 24.67 -2.19 -2.24
C GLN A 298 24.64 -2.32 -0.72
N LEU A 299 23.59 -2.94 -0.15
CA LEU A 299 23.51 -3.17 1.30
C LEU A 299 24.45 -4.28 1.78
N THR A 300 24.83 -5.19 0.90
CA THR A 300 25.73 -6.31 1.22
C THR A 300 27.21 -5.90 1.13
N ALA A 301 27.53 -5.00 0.20
CA ALA A 301 28.88 -4.49 -0.04
C ALA A 301 29.36 -3.60 1.12
#